data_AF-A0A352RXH1-F1
#
_entry.id   AF-A0A352RXH1-F1
#
_cell.length_a   1.000
_cell.length_b   1.000
_cell.length_c   1.000
_cell.angle_alpha   90.00
_cell.angle_beta   90.00
_cell.angle_gamma   90.00
#
_symmetry.space_group_name_H-M   'P 1'
#
loop_
_entity.id
_entity.type
_entity.pdbx_description
1 polymer ?
#
loop_
_entity_poly.entity_id
_entity_poly.type
_entity_poly.pdbx_seq_one_letter_code
_entity_poly.pdbx_strand_id
1 'polypeptide(L)'
;HADTDETFIVLEGELRIDFRAGPTGDGSIVLRAGQMAVVPKGVEHKPCANAEVKLLLIEPRGVVNTGDGATGERTVENDQWI
;
A
#
# COMPACT_ATOMS: atom_id res chain seq x y z
N HIS A 1 4.54 -6.01 -3.87
CA HIS A 1 4.63 -7.47 -3.67
C HIS A 1 4.77 -8.19 -4.99
N ALA A 2 5.54 -9.29 -5.07
CA ALA A 2 5.82 -9.97 -6.35
C ALA A 2 4.57 -10.67 -6.92
N ASP A 3 3.75 -11.27 -6.07
CA ASP A 3 2.71 -12.22 -6.51
C ASP A 3 1.28 -11.76 -6.23
N THR A 4 1.11 -10.62 -5.55
CA THR A 4 -0.20 -10.18 -5.04
C THR A 4 -0.50 -8.75 -5.42
N ASP A 5 -1.74 -8.52 -5.86
CA ASP A 5 -2.30 -7.18 -5.98
C ASP A 5 -2.66 -6.67 -4.58
N GLU A 6 -2.58 -5.36 -4.40
CA GLU A 6 -2.86 -4.70 -3.13
C GLU A 6 -3.84 -3.55 -3.36
N THR A 7 -4.90 -3.48 -2.56
CA THR A 7 -5.94 -2.46 -2.72
C THR A 7 -5.98 -1.51 -1.53
N PHE A 8 -5.97 -0.21 -1.85
CA PHE A 8 -6.05 0.88 -0.88
C PHE A 8 -7.39 1.58 -1.03
N ILE A 9 -8.12 1.76 0.07
CA ILE A 9 -9.38 2.53 0.12
C ILE A 9 -9.25 3.57 1.23
N VAL A 10 -9.31 4.86 0.89
CA VAL A 10 -9.17 5.92 1.89
C VAL A 10 -10.54 6.21 2.53
N LEU A 11 -10.62 6.06 3.85
CA LEU A 11 -11.80 6.38 4.65
C LEU A 11 -11.80 7.85 5.08
N GLU A 12 -10.65 8.34 5.56
CA GLU A 12 -10.43 9.73 5.98
C GLU A 12 -9.00 10.16 5.64
N GLY A 13 -8.82 11.43 5.29
CA GLY A 13 -7.51 12.02 4.97
C GLY A 13 -7.11 11.93 3.49
N GLU A 14 -5.80 12.06 3.23
CA GLU A 14 -5.18 11.99 1.90
C GLU A 14 -3.94 11.08 1.93
N LEU A 15 -3.93 10.06 1.07
CA LEU A 15 -2.83 9.12 0.90
C LEU A 15 -2.15 9.35 -0.45
N ARG A 16 -0.82 9.45 -0.46
CA ARG A 16 -0.02 9.43 -1.68
C ARG A 16 0.66 8.07 -1.81
N ILE A 17 0.60 7.48 -3.00
CA ILE A 17 1.33 6.25 -3.31
C ILE A 17 2.29 6.57 -4.46
N ASP A 18 3.58 6.59 -4.16
CA ASP A 18 4.62 6.62 -5.19
C ASP A 18 4.82 5.20 -5.72
N PHE A 19 5.11 5.03 -7.02
CA PHE A 19 5.39 3.74 -7.61
C PHE A 19 6.45 3.84 -8.71
N ARG A 20 7.16 2.72 -8.91
CA ARG A 20 8.14 2.54 -9.99
C ARG A 20 7.66 1.43 -10.91
N ALA A 21 7.95 1.58 -12.20
CA ALA A 21 7.53 0.62 -13.23
C ALA A 21 6.02 0.33 -13.24
N GLY A 22 5.19 1.36 -12.99
CA GLY A 22 3.74 1.27 -13.18
C GLY A 22 3.37 1.17 -14.66
N PRO A 23 2.07 1.09 -15.00
CA PRO A 23 1.59 0.95 -16.39
C PRO A 23 2.10 2.02 -17.35
N THR A 24 2.42 3.19 -16.81
CA THR A 24 2.92 4.37 -17.55
C THR A 24 4.34 4.76 -17.15
N GLY A 25 5.08 3.88 -16.45
CA GLY A 25 6.38 4.17 -15.86
C GLY A 25 6.28 4.62 -14.40
N ASP A 26 7.28 5.38 -13.96
CA ASP A 26 7.35 5.89 -12.59
C ASP A 26 6.34 7.02 -12.37
N GLY A 27 5.80 7.11 -11.17
CA GLY A 27 4.81 8.14 -10.86
C GLY A 27 4.28 8.10 -9.45
N SER A 28 3.19 8.83 -9.25
CA SER A 28 2.49 8.89 -7.98
C SER A 28 1.00 9.06 -8.21
N ILE A 29 0.19 8.43 -7.37
CA ILE A 29 -1.24 8.71 -7.26
C ILE A 29 -1.56 9.32 -5.90
N VAL A 30 -2.61 10.14 -5.87
CA VAL A 30 -3.15 10.73 -4.65
C VAL A 30 -4.59 10.27 -4.49
N LEU A 31 -4.89 9.67 -3.34
CA LEU A 31 -6.21 9.21 -2.95
C LEU A 31 -6.73 10.04 -1.78
N ARG A 32 -7.96 10.51 -1.90
CA ARG A 32 -8.73 11.22 -0.87
C ARG A 32 -9.85 10.33 -0.36
N ALA A 33 -10.47 10.72 0.75
CA ALA A 33 -11.63 10.03 1.31
C ALA A 33 -12.66 9.62 0.23
N GLY A 34 -13.03 8.33 0.22
CA GLY A 34 -13.92 7.71 -0.75
C GLY A 34 -13.26 7.23 -2.04
N GLN A 35 -11.97 7.51 -2.26
CA GLN A 35 -11.23 7.03 -3.42
C GLN A 35 -10.49 5.72 -3.11
N MET A 36 -10.26 4.94 -4.16
CA MET A 36 -9.51 3.70 -4.08
C MET A 36 -8.51 3.57 -5.22
N ALA A 37 -7.46 2.79 -5.01
CA ALA A 37 -6.59 2.31 -6.05
C ALA A 37 -6.18 0.85 -5.81
N VAL A 38 -5.90 0.17 -6.91
CA VAL A 38 -5.26 -1.15 -6.92
C VAL A 38 -3.83 -0.96 -7.40
N VAL A 39 -2.86 -1.40 -6.61
CA VAL A 39 -1.48 -1.53 -7.02
C VAL A 39 -1.29 -2.95 -7.56
N PRO A 40 -0.99 -3.14 -8.86
CA PRO A 40 -0.79 -4.45 -9.43
C PRO A 40 0.42 -5.17 -8.82
N LYS A 41 0.38 -6.50 -8.79
CA LYS A 41 1.52 -7.34 -8.42
C LYS A 41 2.75 -7.00 -9.27
N GLY A 42 3.91 -7.11 -8.64
CA GLY A 42 5.20 -6.77 -9.23
C GLY A 42 5.51 -5.27 -9.26
N VAL A 43 4.55 -4.39 -8.95
CA VAL A 43 4.79 -2.94 -8.91
C VAL A 43 5.42 -2.56 -7.57
N GLU A 44 6.64 -2.03 -7.61
CA GLU A 44 7.28 -1.41 -6.46
C GLU A 44 6.54 -0.11 -6.15
N HIS A 45 6.12 0.04 -4.90
CA HIS A 45 5.35 1.21 -4.48
C HIS A 45 5.65 1.60 -3.03
N LYS A 46 5.28 2.83 -2.67
CA LYS A 46 5.53 3.45 -1.37
C LYS A 46 4.34 4.32 -0.96
N PRO A 47 3.44 3.80 -0.10
CA PRO A 47 2.40 4.61 0.53
C PRO A 47 3.03 5.62 1.50
N CYS A 48 2.55 6.86 1.46
CA CYS A 48 2.99 7.95 2.34
C CYS A 48 1.86 8.98 2.55
N ALA A 49 1.87 9.62 3.72
CA ALA A 49 0.89 10.65 4.05
C ALA A 49 1.57 11.79 4.80
N ASN A 50 1.18 13.04 4.50
CA ASN A 50 1.67 14.24 5.18
C ASN A 50 0.97 14.48 6.53
N ALA A 51 -0.22 13.91 6.70
CA ALA A 51 -1.04 13.97 7.91
C ALA A 51 -1.63 12.58 8.20
N GLU A 52 -2.32 12.42 9.32
CA GLU A 52 -3.00 11.17 9.65
C GLU A 52 -4.01 10.78 8.56
N VAL A 53 -4.02 9.50 8.22
CA VAL A 53 -4.91 8.90 7.22
C VAL A 53 -5.52 7.65 7.82
N LYS A 54 -6.82 7.43 7.57
CA LYS A 54 -7.50 6.17 7.86
C LYS A 54 -7.81 5.50 6.55
N LEU A 55 -7.35 4.27 6.38
CA LEU A 55 -7.51 3.50 5.15
C LEU A 55 -7.87 2.05 5.45
N LEU A 56 -8.53 1.40 4.50
CA LEU A 56 -8.61 -0.06 4.44
C LEU A 56 -7.55 -0.55 3.45
N LEU A 57 -6.74 -1.49 3.92
CA LEU A 57 -5.78 -2.23 3.11
C LEU A 57 -6.33 -3.62 2.88
N ILE A 58 -6.42 -4.03 1.62
CA ILE A 58 -6.85 -5.38 1.25
C ILE A 58 -5.69 -6.04 0.51
N GLU A 59 -5.13 -7.08 1.12
CA GLU A 59 -4.10 -7.93 0.55
C GLU A 59 -4.35 -9.41 0.90
N PRO A 60 -3.81 -10.36 0.12
CA PRO A 60 -3.86 -11.77 0.47
C PRO A 60 -3.20 -12.06 1.82
N ARG A 61 -3.77 -12.99 2.59
CA ARG A 61 -3.24 -13.42 3.88
C ARG A 61 -1.80 -13.96 3.73
N GLY A 62 -0.92 -13.56 4.65
CA GLY A 62 0.47 -14.04 4.71
C GLY A 62 1.47 -13.19 3.93
N VAL A 63 1.03 -12.06 3.36
CA VAL A 63 1.92 -11.06 2.77
C VAL A 63 2.47 -10.17 3.89
N VAL A 64 3.80 -10.07 3.97
CA VAL A 64 4.47 -9.21 4.97
C VAL A 64 4.49 -7.78 4.43
N ASN A 65 3.93 -6.82 5.17
CA ASN A 65 3.81 -5.40 4.82
C ASN A 65 5.15 -4.71 4.42
N THR A 66 6.32 -5.31 4.70
CA THR A 66 7.64 -4.77 4.33
C THR A 66 8.24 -5.36 3.05
N GLY A 67 7.55 -6.29 2.37
CA GLY A 67 8.13 -7.03 1.24
C GLY A 67 9.32 -7.91 1.69
N ASP A 68 10.37 -8.01 0.85
CA ASP A 68 11.59 -8.82 1.10
C ASP A 68 12.66 -8.10 1.95
N GLY A 69 12.32 -6.96 2.57
CA GLY A 69 13.25 -6.20 3.41
C GLY A 69 13.64 -6.95 4.70
N ALA A 70 14.83 -6.67 5.22
CA ALA A 70 15.26 -7.20 6.52
C ALA A 70 14.25 -6.83 7.62
N THR A 71 13.88 -7.82 8.44
CA THR A 71 12.96 -7.66 9.56
C THR A 71 13.50 -6.58 10.50
N GLY A 72 12.73 -5.51 10.69
CA GLY A 72 13.08 -4.39 11.58
C GLY A 72 12.05 -4.20 12.69
N GLU A 73 12.29 -3.26 13.60
CA GLU A 73 11.39 -2.99 14.75
C GLU A 73 9.96 -2.57 14.36
N ARG A 74 9.75 -2.20 13.08
CA ARG A 74 8.44 -1.82 12.52
C ARG A 74 7.81 -2.92 11.66
N THR A 75 8.44 -4.08 11.55
CA THR A 75 7.87 -5.23 10.84
C THR A 75 6.83 -5.87 11.74
N VAL A 76 5.56 -5.73 11.38
CA VAL A 76 4.43 -6.33 12.09
C VAL A 76 4.01 -7.59 11.34
N GLU A 77 3.94 -8.73 12.02
CA GLU A 77 3.27 -9.92 11.48
C GLU A 77 1.78 -9.59 11.29
N ASN A 78 1.32 -9.64 10.04
CA ASN A 78 -0.03 -9.24 9.69
C ASN A 78 -1.05 -10.34 10.09
N ASP A 79 -1.30 -10.47 11.40
CA ASP A 79 -2.22 -11.46 11.98
C ASP A 79 -3.26 -10.86 12.94
N GLN A 80 -3.44 -9.54 12.95
CA GLN A 80 -4.60 -8.90 13.60
C GLN A 80 -5.60 -8.38 12.57
N TRP A 81 -6.58 -9.23 12.28
CA TRP A 81 -7.79 -8.88 11.54
C TRP A 81 -8.85 -8.43 12.56
N ILE A 82 -9.40 -7.23 12.40
CA ILE A 82 -10.60 -6.77 13.13
C ILE A 82 -11.84 -7.24 12.37
#